data_AF-A0A8H7Y690-F1
#
_entry.id   AF-A0A8H7Y690-F1
#
_cell.length_a   1.000
_cell.length_b   1.000
_cell.length_c   1.000
_cell.angle_alpha   90.00
_cell.angle_beta   90.00
_cell.angle_gamma   90.00
#
_symmetry.space_group_name_H-M   'P 1'
#
loop_
_entity.id
_entity.type
_entity.pdbx_description
1 polymer ?
#
loop_
_entity_poly.entity_id
_entity_poly.type
_entity_poly.pdbx_seq_one_letter_code
_entity_poly.pdbx_strand_id
1 'polypeptide(L)'
;MSEEAEVSNSNTPAFDAKSPVQEASRIALQGAAVGLVLSSVQNALGTHSHGAMGVVTRTGGTIGFFAAMGAAFKFTETYVANERQKNDALNGAAGGCAAGFLAGLRSRSLPMALGGCAFLGLAIGGFDYTGQLTGSTETKDERRKRFFKSPPPPLVEVPSE
;
A
#
# COMPACT_ATOMS: atom_id res chain seq x y z
N MET A 1 -3.23 22.49 -7.46
CA MET A 1 -3.84 22.47 -8.80
C MET A 1 -4.64 21.21 -8.88
N SER A 2 -5.94 21.40 -8.65
CA SER A 2 -7.03 20.44 -8.72
C SER A 2 -7.31 20.03 -10.16
N GLU A 3 -7.66 18.76 -10.37
CA GLU A 3 -8.31 18.10 -11.53
C GLU A 3 -7.85 16.63 -11.50
N GLU A 4 -8.60 15.56 -11.70
CA GLU A 4 -10.01 15.18 -11.88
C GLU A 4 -10.02 13.65 -11.62
N ALA A 5 -11.17 13.07 -11.27
CA ALA A 5 -11.58 11.69 -11.59
C ALA A 5 -12.81 11.35 -10.73
N GLU A 6 -14.01 11.63 -11.24
CA GLU A 6 -14.81 10.69 -12.02
C GLU A 6 -15.26 9.46 -11.23
N VAL A 7 -16.55 9.50 -10.90
CA VAL A 7 -17.37 8.39 -10.43
C VAL A 7 -17.49 7.39 -11.56
N SER A 8 -16.75 6.28 -11.50
CA SER A 8 -16.94 5.14 -12.40
C SER A 8 -17.81 4.08 -11.71
N ASN A 9 -19.09 4.06 -12.08
CA ASN A 9 -20.03 2.99 -11.76
C ASN A 9 -20.29 2.17 -13.04
N SER A 10 -19.64 1.01 -13.15
CA SER A 10 -20.05 -0.05 -14.08
C SER A 10 -19.71 -1.42 -13.48
N ASN A 11 -20.69 -2.31 -13.49
CA ASN A 11 -20.78 -3.51 -12.66
C ASN A 11 -20.03 -4.71 -13.30
N THR A 12 -18.71 -4.62 -13.31
CA THR A 12 -17.68 -5.66 -13.49
C THR A 12 -16.42 -5.00 -12.90
N PRO A 13 -15.56 -5.62 -12.08
CA PRO A 13 -14.37 -4.92 -11.59
C PRO A 13 -13.42 -4.68 -12.76
N ALA A 14 -13.69 -3.64 -13.55
CA ALA A 14 -12.84 -3.17 -14.62
C ALA A 14 -11.54 -2.75 -13.96
N PHE A 15 -10.48 -3.50 -14.26
CA PHE A 15 -9.16 -3.18 -13.78
C PHE A 15 -8.74 -1.84 -14.40
N ASP A 16 -8.61 -0.82 -13.55
CA ASP A 16 -8.12 0.49 -13.97
C ASP A 16 -6.59 0.50 -13.93
N ALA A 17 -5.98 0.77 -15.08
CA ALA A 17 -4.53 0.75 -15.23
C ALA A 17 -3.93 1.95 -14.51
N LYS A 18 -3.16 1.69 -13.46
CA LYS A 18 -2.53 2.73 -12.64
C LYS A 18 -1.14 3.05 -13.16
N SER A 19 -0.77 4.32 -13.11
CA SER A 19 0.60 4.71 -13.47
C SER A 19 1.57 4.35 -12.32
N PRO A 20 2.54 3.44 -12.54
CA PRO A 20 3.39 2.94 -11.44
C PRO A 20 4.24 4.04 -10.81
N VAL A 21 4.68 5.00 -11.62
CA VAL A 21 5.54 6.11 -11.18
C VAL A 21 4.78 7.10 -10.31
N GLN A 22 3.53 7.42 -10.65
CA GLN A 22 2.75 8.37 -9.87
C GLN A 22 2.35 7.78 -8.52
N GLU A 23 1.89 6.53 -8.48
CA GLU A 23 1.56 5.87 -7.20
C GLU A 23 2.81 5.64 -6.36
N ALA A 24 3.93 5.21 -6.98
CA ALA A 24 5.20 5.07 -6.28
C ALA A 24 5.68 6.40 -5.68
N SER A 25 5.58 7.50 -6.40
CA SER A 25 5.98 8.82 -5.87
C SER A 25 5.14 9.26 -4.66
N ARG A 26 3.83 9.02 -4.69
CA ARG A 26 2.94 9.33 -3.55
C ARG A 26 3.33 8.55 -2.30
N ILE A 27 3.55 7.25 -2.43
CA ILE A 27 3.96 6.39 -1.31
C ILE A 27 5.41 6.67 -0.89
N ALA A 28 6.29 7.01 -1.83
CA ALA A 28 7.67 7.42 -1.54
C ALA A 28 7.70 8.69 -0.69
N LEU A 29 6.84 9.68 -0.98
CA LEU A 29 6.71 10.89 -0.18
C LEU A 29 6.22 10.59 1.24
N GLN A 30 5.24 9.70 1.38
CA GLN A 30 4.77 9.24 2.70
C GLN A 30 5.90 8.50 3.46
N GLY A 31 6.64 7.63 2.78
CA GLY A 31 7.82 6.96 3.33
C GLY A 31 8.92 7.94 3.74
N ALA A 32 9.16 8.98 2.94
CA ALA A 32 10.10 10.05 3.27
C ALA A 32 9.69 10.82 4.52
N ALA A 33 8.39 11.09 4.70
CA ALA A 33 7.88 11.74 5.91
C ALA A 33 8.14 10.90 7.16
N VAL A 34 7.87 9.59 7.10
CA VAL A 34 8.20 8.65 8.19
C VAL A 34 9.71 8.61 8.44
N GLY A 35 10.51 8.56 7.37
CA GLY A 35 11.96 8.57 7.45
C GLY A 35 12.53 9.86 8.04
N LEU A 36 11.88 11.01 7.83
CA LEU A 36 12.22 12.30 8.42
C LEU A 36 11.98 12.28 9.92
N VAL A 37 10.83 11.76 10.37
CA VAL A 37 10.52 11.60 11.80
C VAL A 37 11.55 10.68 12.47
N LEU A 38 11.87 9.54 11.85
CA LEU A 38 12.89 8.64 12.40
C LEU A 38 14.29 9.26 12.39
N SER A 39 14.60 10.04 11.37
CA SER A 39 15.85 10.80 11.25
C SER A 39 15.97 11.87 12.33
N SER A 40 14.89 12.59 12.65
CA SER A 40 14.90 13.61 13.70
C SER A 40 15.06 13.00 15.08
N VAL A 41 14.40 11.87 15.35
CA VAL A 41 14.56 11.11 16.61
C VAL A 41 15.99 10.59 16.76
N GLN A 42 16.57 10.02 15.70
CA GLN A 42 17.98 9.57 15.71
C GLN A 42 18.96 10.73 15.90
N ASN A 43 18.68 11.90 15.33
CA ASN A 43 19.49 13.10 15.54
C ASN A 43 19.36 13.65 16.97
N ALA A 44 18.18 13.53 17.60
CA ALA A 44 17.93 14.00 18.97
C ALA A 44 18.48 13.07 20.05
N LEU A 45 18.45 11.75 19.84
CA LEU A 45 18.97 10.74 20.77
C LEU A 45 20.46 10.44 20.58
N GLY A 46 21.09 10.98 19.54
CA GLY A 46 22.52 10.82 19.30
C GLY A 46 23.35 11.51 20.38
N THR A 47 24.47 10.89 20.78
CA THR A 47 25.40 11.42 21.80
C THR A 47 26.20 12.65 21.35
N HIS A 48 25.73 13.39 20.34
CA HIS A 48 26.52 14.42 19.65
C HIS A 48 25.67 15.68 19.41
N SER A 49 26.18 16.84 19.82
CA SER A 49 25.54 18.15 19.67
C SER A 49 25.70 18.68 18.24
N HIS A 50 24.89 18.18 17.30
CA HIS A 50 24.83 18.74 15.95
C HIS A 50 23.46 19.38 15.71
N GLY A 51 23.49 20.63 15.21
CA GLY A 51 22.30 21.42 14.92
C GLY A 51 21.40 20.81 13.82
N ALA A 52 20.34 21.52 13.46
CA ALA A 52 19.28 21.06 12.54
C ALA A 52 19.77 20.48 11.20
N MET A 53 20.95 20.88 10.71
CA MET A 53 21.60 20.34 9.51
C MET A 53 21.96 18.85 9.59
N GLY A 54 22.09 18.28 10.80
CA GLY A 54 22.40 16.85 10.99
C GLY A 54 21.32 15.91 10.47
N VAL A 55 20.05 16.36 10.48
CA VAL A 55 18.88 15.61 10.02
C VAL A 55 19.00 15.26 8.52
N VAL A 56 19.45 16.23 7.71
CA VAL A 56 19.54 16.09 6.25
C VAL A 56 20.90 15.53 5.82
N THR A 57 22.00 15.95 6.45
CA THR A 57 23.36 15.62 5.96
C THR A 57 23.88 14.28 6.46
N ARG A 58 23.48 13.81 7.65
CA ARG A 58 23.97 12.55 8.24
C ARG A 58 22.90 11.46 8.26
N THR A 59 21.70 11.80 8.67
CA THR A 59 20.53 10.89 8.68
C THR A 59 19.68 10.99 7.40
N GLY A 60 20.09 11.77 6.40
CA GLY A 60 19.41 11.80 5.09
C GLY A 60 19.33 10.42 4.41
N GLY A 61 20.27 9.52 4.73
CA GLY A 61 20.23 8.13 4.30
C GLY A 61 19.01 7.35 4.80
N THR A 62 18.46 7.67 5.98
CA THR A 62 17.23 7.00 6.47
C THR A 62 16.01 7.53 5.74
N ILE A 63 15.95 8.84 5.47
CA ILE A 63 14.86 9.46 4.68
C ILE A 63 14.79 8.82 3.30
N GLY A 64 15.92 8.77 2.59
CA GLY A 64 16.01 8.15 1.27
C GLY A 64 15.72 6.65 1.30
N PHE A 65 16.11 5.95 2.37
CA PHE A 65 15.85 4.52 2.52
C PHE A 65 14.37 4.21 2.69
N PHE A 66 13.65 4.92 3.58
CA PHE A 66 12.20 4.72 3.74
C PHE A 66 11.42 5.16 2.50
N ALA A 67 11.86 6.23 1.84
CA ALA A 67 11.29 6.65 0.56
C ALA A 67 11.49 5.57 -0.52
N ALA A 68 12.70 5.02 -0.63
CA ALA A 68 13.02 3.97 -1.60
C ALA A 68 12.26 2.66 -1.32
N MET A 69 12.12 2.27 -0.05
CA MET A 69 11.30 1.11 0.34
C MET A 69 9.83 1.29 -0.07
N GLY A 70 9.24 2.46 0.22
CA GLY A 70 7.86 2.76 -0.17
C GLY A 70 7.67 2.84 -1.68
N ALA A 71 8.63 3.44 -2.39
CA ALA A 71 8.63 3.49 -3.86
C ALA A 71 8.69 2.08 -4.46
N ALA A 72 9.64 1.25 -4.02
CA ALA A 72 9.82 -0.11 -4.51
C ALA A 72 8.58 -0.98 -4.24
N PHE A 73 8.00 -0.85 -3.03
CA PHE A 73 6.76 -1.52 -2.68
C PHE A 73 5.65 -1.22 -3.70
N LYS A 74 5.32 0.07 -3.87
CA LYS A 74 4.15 0.46 -4.66
C LYS A 74 4.37 0.34 -6.15
N PHE A 75 5.60 0.59 -6.62
CA PHE A 75 5.98 0.36 -8.01
C PHE A 75 5.81 -1.10 -8.39
N THR A 76 6.32 -2.03 -7.58
CA THR A 76 6.19 -3.47 -7.88
C THR A 76 4.74 -3.94 -7.76
N GLU A 77 3.99 -3.49 -6.75
CA GLU A 77 2.58 -3.81 -6.60
C GLU A 77 1.77 -3.40 -7.84
N THR A 78 1.91 -2.15 -8.30
CA THR A 78 1.20 -1.61 -9.47
C THR A 78 1.66 -2.25 -10.77
N TYR A 79 2.95 -2.52 -10.92
CA TYR A 79 3.48 -3.23 -12.10
C TYR A 79 2.88 -4.64 -12.22
N VAL A 80 2.88 -5.40 -11.14
CA VAL A 80 2.30 -6.76 -11.12
C VAL A 80 0.78 -6.71 -11.30
N ALA A 81 0.11 -5.71 -10.72
CA ALA A 81 -1.32 -5.51 -10.91
C ALA A 81 -1.66 -5.24 -12.38
N ASN A 82 -0.89 -4.38 -13.06
CA ASN A 82 -1.07 -4.02 -14.47
C ASN A 82 -0.88 -5.21 -15.41
N GLU A 83 0.14 -6.04 -15.17
CA GLU A 83 0.39 -7.27 -15.95
C GLU A 83 -0.72 -8.31 -15.75
N ARG A 84 -1.22 -8.46 -14.53
CA ARG A 84 -2.24 -9.48 -14.21
C ARG A 84 -3.67 -9.01 -14.42
N GLN A 85 -3.87 -7.70 -14.65
CA GLN A 85 -5.17 -7.04 -14.73
C GLN A 85 -6.10 -7.42 -13.57
N LYS A 86 -5.52 -7.62 -12.38
CA LYS A 86 -6.21 -8.09 -11.18
C LYS A 86 -5.68 -7.39 -9.95
N ASN A 87 -6.55 -7.08 -9.01
CA ASN A 87 -6.21 -6.48 -7.72
C ASN A 87 -6.34 -7.54 -6.61
N ASP A 88 -5.29 -8.34 -6.43
CA ASP A 88 -5.26 -9.44 -5.45
C ASP A 88 -4.14 -9.23 -4.41
N ALA A 89 -4.24 -9.91 -3.27
CA ALA A 89 -3.23 -9.91 -2.20
C ALA A 89 -1.82 -10.33 -2.67
N LEU A 90 -1.73 -11.05 -3.78
CA LEU A 90 -0.46 -11.44 -4.40
C LEU A 90 0.34 -10.23 -4.93
N ASN A 91 -0.34 -9.15 -5.33
CA ASN A 91 0.33 -7.93 -5.79
C ASN A 91 1.01 -7.22 -4.62
N GLY A 92 0.30 -7.11 -3.48
CA GLY A 92 0.84 -6.58 -2.23
C GLY A 92 1.97 -7.44 -1.67
N ALA A 93 1.86 -8.77 -1.76
CA ALA A 93 2.93 -9.69 -1.40
C ALA A 93 4.20 -9.48 -2.26
N ALA A 94 4.04 -9.30 -3.58
CA ALA A 94 5.17 -9.03 -4.48
C ALA A 94 5.84 -7.69 -4.18
N GLY A 95 5.04 -6.63 -3.93
CA GLY A 95 5.54 -5.34 -3.47
C GLY A 95 6.27 -5.45 -2.13
N GLY A 96 5.71 -6.21 -1.18
CA GLY A 96 6.28 -6.44 0.14
C GLY A 96 7.62 -7.17 0.08
N CYS A 97 7.73 -8.18 -0.77
CA CYS A 97 8.99 -8.86 -1.02
C CYS A 97 10.04 -7.91 -1.60
N ALA A 98 9.69 -7.08 -2.59
CA ALA A 98 10.62 -6.13 -3.20
C ALA A 98 11.14 -5.10 -2.17
N ALA A 99 10.26 -4.55 -1.33
CA ALA A 99 10.64 -3.64 -0.27
C ALA A 99 11.50 -4.32 0.80
N GLY A 100 11.17 -5.55 1.19
CA GLY A 100 11.94 -6.33 2.17
C GLY A 100 13.31 -6.76 1.66
N PHE A 101 13.41 -7.06 0.37
CA PHE A 101 14.67 -7.33 -0.30
C PHE A 101 15.56 -6.08 -0.28
N LEU A 102 15.01 -4.91 -0.62
CA LEU A 102 15.73 -3.63 -0.56
C LEU A 102 16.22 -3.33 0.87
N ALA A 103 15.43 -3.70 1.88
CA ALA A 103 15.84 -3.56 3.27
C ALA A 103 17.05 -4.45 3.63
N GLY A 104 17.10 -5.69 3.15
CA GLY A 104 18.25 -6.57 3.34
C GLY A 104 19.47 -6.21 2.49
N LEU A 105 19.28 -5.59 1.32
CA LEU A 105 20.39 -5.01 0.55
C LEU A 105 21.11 -3.92 1.35
N ARG A 106 20.38 -3.13 2.14
CA ARG A 106 20.98 -2.10 3.00
C ARG A 106 21.90 -2.65 4.08
N SER A 107 21.66 -3.88 4.55
CA SER A 107 22.54 -4.60 5.47
C SER A 107 23.64 -5.40 4.78
N ARG A 108 23.72 -5.35 3.43
CA ARG A 108 24.71 -6.05 2.60
C ARG A 108 24.76 -7.56 2.84
N SER A 109 23.60 -8.17 3.12
CA SER A 109 23.53 -9.60 3.38
C SER A 109 22.38 -10.26 2.62
N LEU A 110 22.74 -11.24 1.78
CA LEU A 110 21.79 -12.06 1.04
C LEU A 110 20.78 -12.79 1.93
N PRO A 111 21.16 -13.40 3.09
CA PRO A 111 20.17 -14.04 3.95
C PRO A 111 19.16 -13.06 4.53
N MET A 112 19.57 -11.83 4.87
CA MET A 112 18.60 -10.81 5.33
C MET A 112 17.74 -10.29 4.19
N ALA A 113 18.24 -10.25 2.96
CA ALA A 113 17.45 -9.84 1.80
C ALA A 113 16.36 -10.88 1.48
N LEU A 114 16.71 -12.17 1.49
CA LEU A 114 15.73 -13.24 1.30
C LEU A 114 14.77 -13.36 2.48
N GLY A 115 15.28 -13.30 3.71
CA GLY A 115 14.47 -13.31 4.93
C GLY A 115 13.53 -12.11 5.00
N GLY A 116 14.02 -10.92 4.65
CA GLY A 116 13.22 -9.70 4.59
C GLY A 116 12.14 -9.74 3.50
N CYS A 117 12.46 -10.26 2.32
CA CYS A 117 11.47 -10.49 1.26
C CYS A 117 10.38 -11.45 1.74
N ALA A 118 10.74 -12.60 2.30
CA ALA A 118 9.77 -13.58 2.79
C ALA A 118 8.92 -13.01 3.93
N PHE A 119 9.55 -12.33 4.90
CA PHE A 119 8.86 -11.76 6.05
C PHE A 119 7.87 -10.67 5.65
N LEU A 120 8.31 -9.64 4.91
CA LEU A 120 7.42 -8.55 4.51
C LEU A 120 6.41 -8.99 3.44
N GLY A 121 6.80 -9.88 2.53
CA GLY A 121 5.89 -10.45 1.53
C GLY A 121 4.76 -11.23 2.18
N LEU A 122 5.05 -12.05 3.19
CA LEU A 122 4.03 -12.78 3.95
C LEU A 122 3.21 -11.86 4.85
N ALA A 123 3.83 -10.88 5.50
CA ALA A 123 3.11 -9.93 6.36
C ALA A 123 2.08 -9.13 5.55
N ILE A 124 2.49 -8.56 4.42
CA ILE A 124 1.60 -7.75 3.57
C ILE A 124 0.62 -8.65 2.81
N GLY A 125 1.09 -9.76 2.23
CA GLY A 125 0.23 -10.72 1.55
C GLY A 125 -0.83 -11.31 2.48
N GLY A 126 -0.47 -11.61 3.73
CA GLY A 126 -1.39 -12.03 4.77
C GLY A 126 -2.39 -10.94 5.14
N PHE A 127 -1.93 -9.70 5.33
CA PHE A 127 -2.79 -8.56 5.63
C PHE A 127 -3.83 -8.31 4.52
N ASP A 128 -3.38 -8.27 3.26
CA ASP A 128 -4.28 -8.08 2.12
C ASP A 128 -5.22 -9.28 1.93
N TYR A 129 -4.75 -10.50 2.22
CA TYR A 129 -5.59 -11.71 2.15
C TYR A 129 -6.69 -11.72 3.22
N THR A 130 -6.40 -11.25 4.44
CA THR A 130 -7.39 -11.18 5.53
C THR A 130 -8.46 -10.12 5.33
N GLY A 131 -8.35 -9.31 4.27
CA GLY A 131 -9.18 -8.15 4.04
C GLY A 131 -8.63 -6.94 4.78
N GLN A 132 -8.42 -5.86 4.05
CA GLN A 132 -7.97 -4.59 4.61
C GLN A 132 -8.87 -4.19 5.79
N LEU A 133 -8.28 -3.89 6.95
CA LEU A 133 -9.00 -3.49 8.17
C LEU A 133 -9.79 -2.17 8.04
N THR A 134 -9.76 -1.54 6.86
CA THR A 134 -10.42 -0.25 6.56
C THR A 134 -11.95 -0.34 6.53
N GLY A 135 -12.53 -1.52 6.74
CA GLY A 135 -13.97 -1.74 6.70
C GLY A 135 -14.49 -1.85 5.27
N SER A 136 -15.33 -2.84 5.01
CA SER A 136 -15.97 -2.98 3.71
C SER A 136 -16.75 -1.70 3.38
N THR A 137 -16.50 -1.10 2.22
CA THR A 137 -17.37 -0.09 1.60
C THR A 137 -18.68 -0.70 1.09
N GLU A 138 -19.15 -1.80 1.70
CA GLU A 138 -20.50 -2.28 1.46
C GLU A 138 -21.46 -1.31 2.13
N THR A 139 -22.44 -0.84 1.34
CA THR A 139 -23.55 -0.07 1.88
C THR A 139 -24.24 -0.92 2.96
N LYS A 140 -24.66 -0.31 4.07
CA LYS A 140 -25.28 -1.03 5.21
C LYS A 140 -26.38 -2.01 4.76
N ASP A 141 -27.06 -1.73 3.65
CA ASP A 141 -28.08 -2.58 3.04
C ASP A 141 -27.54 -3.84 2.35
N GLU A 142 -26.37 -3.82 1.72
CA GLU A 142 -25.74 -5.03 1.13
C GLU A 142 -25.26 -5.97 2.24
N ARG A 143 -24.65 -5.40 3.29
CA ARG A 143 -24.26 -6.15 4.48
C ARG A 143 -25.47 -6.78 5.17
N ARG A 144 -26.62 -6.09 5.19
CA ARG A 144 -27.89 -6.62 5.71
C ARG A 144 -28.43 -7.76 4.84
N LYS A 145 -28.37 -7.65 3.51
CA LYS A 145 -28.83 -8.69 2.57
C LYS A 145 -27.95 -9.94 2.56
N ARG A 146 -26.64 -9.83 2.83
CA ARG A 146 -25.75 -11.00 2.99
C ARG A 146 -26.00 -11.75 4.29
N PHE A 147 -26.36 -11.04 5.35
CA PHE A 147 -26.53 -11.63 6.68
C PHE A 147 -27.97 -12.10 6.93
N PHE A 148 -28.96 -11.43 6.38
CA PHE A 148 -30.38 -11.77 6.50
C PHE A 148 -30.92 -12.33 5.19
N LYS A 149 -31.58 -13.51 5.25
CA LYS A 149 -32.32 -14.07 4.12
C LYS A 149 -33.42 -13.09 3.69
N SER A 150 -33.38 -12.65 2.44
CA SER A 150 -34.47 -11.89 1.82
C SER A 150 -35.77 -12.69 1.90
N PRO A 151 -36.92 -12.09 2.25
CA PRO A 151 -38.20 -12.73 1.98
C PRO A 151 -38.35 -12.95 0.47
N PRO A 152 -39.03 -14.03 0.03
CA PRO A 152 -39.23 -14.31 -1.39
C PRO A 152 -39.90 -13.11 -2.07
N PRO A 153 -39.53 -12.80 -3.33
CA PRO A 153 -40.15 -11.70 -4.06
C PRO A 153 -41.68 -11.90 -4.15
N PRO A 154 -42.47 -10.82 -4.02
CA PRO A 154 -43.92 -10.92 -4.16
C PRO A 154 -44.29 -11.39 -5.57
N LEU A 155 -45.27 -12.29 -5.68
CA LEU A 155 -45.72 -12.93 -6.92
C LEU A 155 -46.41 -11.98 -7.92
N VAL A 156 -46.43 -10.68 -7.63
CA VAL A 156 -47.06 -9.66 -8.46
C VAL A 156 -46.10 -8.49 -8.57
N GLU A 157 -45.45 -8.36 -9.73
CA GLU A 157 -44.85 -7.11 -10.17
C GLU A 157 -45.99 -6.14 -10.48
N VAL A 158 -46.27 -5.23 -9.56
CA VAL A 158 -47.11 -4.06 -9.87
C VAL A 158 -46.26 -3.10 -10.71
N PRO A 159 -46.68 -2.78 -11.95
CA PRO A 159 -45.99 -1.80 -12.76
C PRO A 159 -45.94 -0.47 -12.02
N SER A 160 -44.75 0.10 -11.87
CA SER A 160 -44.58 1.49 -11.43
C SER A 160 -45.03 2.40 -12.56
N GLU A 161 -46.15 3.11 -12.35
CA GLU A 161 -46.61 4.25 -13.15
C GLU A 161 -45.65 5.45 -13.08
#